data_AF-A0A952MX00-F1
#
_entry.id   AF-A0A952MX00-F1
#
_cell.length_a   1.000
_cell.length_b   1.000
_cell.length_c   1.000
_cell.angle_alpha   90.00
_cell.angle_beta   90.00
_cell.angle_gamma   90.00
#
_symmetry.space_group_name_H-M   'P 1'
#
loop_
_entity.id
_entity.type
_entity.pdbx_description
1 polymer ?
#
loop_
_entity_poly.entity_id
_entity_poly.type
_entity_poly.pdbx_seq_one_letter_code
_entity_poly.pdbx_strand_id
1 'polypeptide(L)'
;MKPNKNFWNDKVKEAAVLNPVDRIAEVLFGLIMVLTFTGAISASTDAREDVRELLWAALGCNVAWGLVDAIMYLMNVAIERGHAIKVIREIHQADTANQASEILKDEIQPAIAGLMTSEELNAISIRLKSLPEPSKKNLITPTDLWAGVQIFLLVFLCTFPVALPFAFIDELPVAMRASNGVALLLLFIGGFLLAGYAGFRRVLTALVYTLIGVALVALTMALGG
;
A
#
# COMPACT_ATOMS: atom_id res chain seq x y z
N MET A 1 -30.34 13.61 23.79
CA MET A 1 -29.20 12.69 23.88
C MET A 1 -27.93 13.54 23.89
N LYS A 2 -27.14 13.56 24.97
CA LYS A 2 -25.94 14.41 25.02
C LYS A 2 -24.96 13.91 23.95
N PRO A 3 -24.40 14.77 23.08
CA PRO A 3 -23.43 14.33 22.09
C PRO A 3 -22.22 13.75 22.82
N ASN A 4 -21.92 12.49 22.57
CA ASN A 4 -20.70 11.86 23.06
C ASN A 4 -19.52 12.62 22.43
N LYS A 5 -18.77 13.37 23.23
CA LYS A 5 -17.60 14.14 22.75
C LYS A 5 -16.54 13.24 22.06
N ASN A 6 -16.61 11.93 22.31
CA ASN A 6 -15.72 10.94 21.72
C ASN A 6 -16.36 10.14 20.57
N PHE A 7 -17.51 10.56 20.02
CA PHE A 7 -18.19 9.84 18.93
C PHE A 7 -17.25 9.47 17.78
N TRP A 8 -16.36 10.39 17.40
CA TRP A 8 -15.41 10.14 16.32
C TRP A 8 -14.31 9.16 16.69
N ASN A 9 -13.86 9.11 17.95
CA ASN A 9 -12.78 8.21 18.37
C ASN A 9 -13.19 6.72 18.22
N ASP A 10 -14.44 6.39 18.54
CA ASP A 10 -14.98 5.03 18.44
C ASP A 10 -15.37 4.64 17.00
N LYS A 11 -15.36 5.61 16.08
CA LYS A 11 -15.75 5.47 14.67
C LYS A 11 -14.57 5.66 13.71
N VAL A 12 -13.41 6.07 14.20
CA VAL A 12 -12.15 5.83 13.49
C VAL A 12 -12.08 4.32 13.33
N LYS A 13 -12.29 3.85 12.11
CA LYS A 13 -12.04 2.45 11.77
C LYS A 13 -10.60 2.23 12.19
N GLU A 14 -10.36 1.41 13.22
CA GLU A 14 -9.02 0.89 13.48
C GLU A 14 -8.60 0.32 12.13
N ALA A 15 -7.60 0.95 11.52
CA ALA A 15 -7.12 0.51 10.23
C ALA A 15 -6.59 -0.88 10.52
N ALA A 16 -7.36 -1.90 10.14
CA ALA A 16 -7.05 -3.30 10.38
C ALA A 16 -5.84 -3.63 9.50
N VAL A 17 -4.65 -3.17 9.90
CA VAL A 17 -3.35 -3.40 9.28
C VAL A 17 -3.50 -3.50 7.75
N LEU A 18 -3.95 -2.48 7.01
CA LEU A 18 -4.26 -2.58 5.56
C LEU A 18 -5.34 -3.62 5.12
N ASN A 19 -6.13 -3.24 4.11
CA ASN A 19 -6.91 -4.19 3.31
C ASN A 19 -5.95 -5.25 2.72
N PRO A 20 -6.27 -6.55 2.71
CA PRO A 20 -5.39 -7.59 2.16
C PRO A 20 -4.84 -7.29 0.76
N VAL A 21 -5.57 -6.54 -0.06
CA VAL A 21 -5.10 -6.07 -1.38
C VAL A 21 -3.89 -5.17 -1.25
N ASP A 22 -3.97 -4.15 -0.39
CA ASP A 22 -2.93 -3.14 -0.25
C ASP A 22 -1.65 -3.81 0.28
N ARG A 23 -1.75 -4.72 1.26
CA ARG A 23 -0.59 -5.48 1.75
C ARG A 23 0.14 -6.22 0.64
N ILE A 24 -0.61 -6.91 -0.21
CA ILE A 24 -0.04 -7.71 -1.29
C ILE A 24 0.51 -6.80 -2.39
N ALA A 25 -0.17 -5.68 -2.68
CA ALA A 25 0.31 -4.68 -3.63
C ALA A 25 1.66 -4.08 -3.19
N GLU A 26 1.80 -3.68 -1.92
CA GLU A 26 3.07 -3.15 -1.38
C GLU A 26 4.21 -4.17 -1.50
N VAL A 27 3.96 -5.45 -1.17
CA VAL A 27 4.96 -6.50 -1.36
C VAL A 27 5.34 -6.67 -2.82
N LEU A 28 4.35 -6.67 -3.73
CA LEU A 28 4.61 -6.82 -5.16
C LEU A 28 5.41 -5.63 -5.71
N PHE A 29 5.12 -4.40 -5.28
CA PHE A 29 5.89 -3.22 -5.64
C PHE A 29 7.32 -3.27 -5.10
N GLY A 30 7.49 -3.68 -3.84
CA GLY A 30 8.82 -3.89 -3.25
C GLY A 30 9.64 -4.93 -4.00
N LEU A 31 9.03 -6.07 -4.38
CA LEU A 31 9.69 -7.10 -5.18
C LEU A 31 10.09 -6.60 -6.58
N ILE A 32 9.22 -5.81 -7.23
CA ILE A 32 9.52 -5.17 -8.51
C ILE A 32 10.71 -4.21 -8.38
N MET A 33 10.75 -3.42 -7.31
CA MET A 33 11.83 -2.46 -7.06
C MET A 33 13.16 -3.19 -6.82
N VAL A 34 13.17 -4.26 -6.00
CA VAL A 34 14.37 -5.08 -5.79
C VAL A 34 14.84 -5.71 -7.10
N LEU A 35 13.94 -6.26 -7.91
CA LEU A 35 14.28 -6.81 -9.23
C LEU A 35 14.87 -5.75 -10.16
N THR A 36 14.39 -4.51 -10.05
CA THR A 36 14.90 -3.39 -10.84
C THR A 36 16.30 -3.00 -10.41
N PHE A 37 16.55 -2.95 -9.10
CA PHE A 37 17.86 -2.64 -8.54
C PHE A 37 18.89 -3.75 -8.81
N THR A 38 18.52 -5.02 -8.63
CA THR A 38 19.41 -6.14 -8.99
C THR A 38 19.61 -6.18 -10.51
N GLY A 39 18.57 -5.94 -11.30
CA GLY A 39 18.68 -5.83 -12.75
C GLY A 39 19.64 -4.71 -13.19
N ALA A 40 19.60 -3.57 -12.51
CA ALA A 40 20.47 -2.43 -12.74
C ALA A 40 21.95 -2.78 -12.53
N ILE A 41 22.26 -3.25 -11.34
CA ILE A 41 23.62 -3.67 -10.97
C ILE A 41 24.14 -4.75 -11.91
N SER A 42 23.30 -5.72 -12.29
CA SER A 42 23.70 -6.81 -13.19
C SER A 42 24.24 -6.33 -14.54
N ALA A 43 23.82 -5.15 -15.00
CA ALA A 43 24.23 -4.60 -16.29
C ALA A 43 25.34 -3.55 -16.17
N SER A 44 25.52 -2.92 -14.99
CA SER A 44 26.58 -1.93 -14.76
C SER A 44 27.90 -2.51 -14.23
N THR A 45 27.89 -3.68 -13.58
CA THR A 45 29.09 -4.19 -12.89
C THR A 45 30.08 -4.89 -13.81
N ASP A 46 31.24 -4.27 -14.04
CA ASP A 46 32.45 -4.89 -14.63
C ASP A 46 33.12 -5.85 -13.61
N ALA A 47 32.54 -7.01 -13.29
CA ALA A 47 33.12 -8.15 -12.55
C ALA A 47 34.00 -7.90 -11.30
N ARG A 48 34.02 -6.69 -10.73
CA ARG A 48 34.96 -6.21 -9.70
C ARG A 48 34.29 -5.76 -8.39
N GLU A 49 32.97 -5.73 -8.32
CA GLU A 49 32.28 -5.45 -7.05
C GLU A 49 32.23 -6.69 -6.18
N ASP A 50 32.58 -6.52 -4.90
CA ASP A 50 32.52 -7.58 -3.91
C ASP A 50 31.04 -7.94 -3.64
N VAL A 51 30.69 -9.23 -3.72
CA VAL A 51 29.34 -9.74 -3.43
C VAL A 51 28.84 -9.29 -2.05
N ARG A 52 29.75 -9.05 -1.10
CA ARG A 52 29.42 -8.53 0.23
C ARG A 52 28.94 -7.07 0.20
N GLU A 53 29.49 -6.23 -0.67
CA GLU A 53 28.98 -4.86 -0.86
C GLU A 53 27.57 -4.90 -1.43
N LEU A 54 27.30 -5.83 -2.33
CA LEU A 54 25.98 -6.05 -2.93
C LEU A 54 24.95 -6.57 -1.94
N LEU A 55 25.34 -7.45 -1.02
CA LEU A 55 24.48 -7.87 0.08
C LEU A 55 24.05 -6.67 0.93
N TRP A 56 24.99 -5.81 1.33
CA TRP A 56 24.67 -4.61 2.10
C TRP A 56 23.84 -3.60 1.32
N ALA A 57 24.12 -3.44 0.02
CA ALA A 57 23.32 -2.61 -0.87
C ALA A 57 21.88 -3.11 -0.99
N ALA A 58 21.69 -4.42 -1.20
CA ALA A 58 20.36 -5.04 -1.28
C ALA A 58 19.59 -4.94 0.04
N LEU A 59 20.25 -5.16 1.18
CA LEU A 59 19.63 -5.00 2.50
C LEU A 59 19.26 -3.54 2.78
N GLY A 60 20.16 -2.59 2.46
CA GLY A 60 19.88 -1.16 2.60
C GLY A 60 18.71 -0.71 1.74
N CYS A 61 18.64 -1.22 0.50
CA CYS A 61 17.53 -1.00 -0.41
C CYS A 61 16.20 -1.52 0.16
N ASN A 62 16.18 -2.75 0.70
CA ASN A 62 14.99 -3.34 1.32
C ASN A 62 14.50 -2.53 2.54
N VAL A 63 15.42 -2.06 3.38
CA VAL A 63 15.09 -1.22 4.54
C VAL A 63 14.52 0.12 4.08
N ALA A 64 15.17 0.78 3.13
CA ALA A 64 14.72 2.06 2.60
C ALA A 64 13.32 1.96 2.00
N TRP A 65 13.05 0.92 1.21
CA TRP A 65 11.74 0.70 0.61
C TRP A 65 10.65 0.42 1.65
N GLY A 66 10.89 -0.48 2.60
CA GLY A 66 9.93 -0.74 3.67
C GLY A 66 9.59 0.53 4.48
N LEU A 67 10.56 1.44 4.63
CA LEU A 67 10.35 2.72 5.33
C LEU A 67 9.49 3.66 4.48
N VAL A 68 9.74 3.73 3.16
CA VAL A 68 8.91 4.49 2.22
C VAL A 68 7.46 4.00 2.27
N ASP A 69 7.22 2.69 2.23
CA ASP A 69 5.87 2.13 2.31
C ASP A 69 5.17 2.48 3.63
N ALA A 70 5.89 2.39 4.76
CA ALA A 70 5.36 2.79 6.05
C ALA A 70 4.99 4.29 6.11
N ILE A 71 5.81 5.16 5.52
CA ILE A 71 5.53 6.60 5.44
C ILE A 71 4.35 6.88 4.51
N MET A 72 4.32 6.25 3.33
CA MET A 72 3.23 6.40 2.36
C MET A 72 1.90 5.92 2.92
N TYR A 73 1.91 4.82 3.68
CA TYR A 73 0.75 4.37 4.45
C TYR A 73 0.25 5.44 5.43
N LEU A 74 1.15 5.99 6.27
CA LEU A 74 0.79 7.03 7.24
C LEU A 74 0.26 8.29 6.55
N MET A 75 0.86 8.67 5.42
CA MET A 75 0.38 9.77 4.59
C MET A 75 -1.01 9.49 4.04
N ASN A 76 -1.28 8.28 3.53
CA ASN A 76 -2.59 7.91 3.02
C ASN A 76 -3.66 7.98 4.12
N VAL A 77 -3.37 7.42 5.31
CA VAL A 77 -4.26 7.51 6.48
C VAL A 77 -4.55 8.97 6.85
N ALA A 78 -3.52 9.82 6.87
CA ALA A 78 -3.67 11.24 7.19
C ALA A 78 -4.50 11.98 6.14
N ILE A 79 -4.29 11.69 4.85
CA ILE A 79 -5.02 12.29 3.74
C ILE A 79 -6.49 11.84 3.75
N GLU A 80 -6.77 10.54 3.88
CA GLU A 80 -8.13 9.99 3.94
C GLU A 80 -8.92 10.58 5.11
N ARG A 81 -8.32 10.61 6.31
CA ARG A 81 -8.97 11.21 7.49
C ARG A 81 -9.11 12.72 7.34
N GLY A 82 -8.11 13.39 6.77
CA GLY A 82 -8.18 14.82 6.47
C GLY A 82 -9.31 15.15 5.49
N HIS A 83 -9.49 14.34 4.46
CA HIS A 83 -10.57 14.44 3.49
C HIS A 83 -11.93 14.23 4.16
N ALA A 84 -12.08 13.15 4.93
CA ALA A 84 -13.32 12.86 5.66
C ALA A 84 -13.71 14.02 6.62
N ILE A 85 -12.73 14.59 7.35
CA ILE A 85 -12.95 15.76 8.20
C ILE A 85 -13.42 16.97 7.38
N LYS A 86 -12.80 17.21 6.22
CA LYS A 86 -13.17 18.31 5.31
C LYS A 86 -14.62 18.16 4.84
N VAL A 87 -15.00 16.97 4.36
CA VAL A 87 -16.36 16.65 3.89
C VAL A 87 -17.39 16.87 5.00
N ILE A 88 -17.17 16.34 6.20
CA ILE A 88 -18.10 16.52 7.33
C ILE A 88 -18.27 17.99 7.66
N ARG A 89 -17.18 18.77 7.57
CA ARG A 89 -17.21 20.21 7.82
C ARG A 89 -17.98 20.97 6.75
N GLU A 90 -17.83 20.61 5.48
CA GLU A 90 -18.62 21.17 4.38
C GLU A 90 -20.12 20.85 4.55
N ILE A 91 -20.46 19.63 4.98
CA ILE A 91 -21.84 19.26 5.31
C ILE A 91 -22.35 20.09 6.49
N HIS A 92 -21.55 20.33 7.53
CA HIS A 92 -21.92 21.20 8.66
C HIS A 92 -22.17 22.65 8.23
N GLN A 93 -21.33 23.17 7.33
CA GLN A 93 -21.38 24.55 6.84
C GLN A 93 -22.43 24.79 5.74
N ALA A 94 -23.00 23.74 5.16
CA ALA A 94 -24.01 23.86 4.12
C ALA A 94 -25.25 24.63 4.62
N ASP A 95 -25.68 25.65 3.88
CA ASP A 95 -26.78 26.54 4.25
C ASP A 95 -28.15 25.84 4.17
N THR A 96 -28.29 24.88 3.25
CA THR A 96 -29.53 24.15 3.02
C THR A 96 -29.38 22.64 3.22
N ALA A 97 -30.50 21.99 3.54
CA ALA A 97 -30.57 20.53 3.66
C ALA A 97 -30.28 19.83 2.32
N ASN A 98 -30.68 20.45 1.20
CA ASN A 98 -30.41 19.92 -0.14
C ASN A 98 -28.91 19.96 -0.47
N GLN A 99 -28.23 21.08 -0.20
CA GLN A 99 -26.78 21.20 -0.41
C GLN A 99 -26.00 20.18 0.44
N ALA A 100 -26.40 20.00 1.70
CA ALA A 100 -25.80 18.99 2.59
C ALA A 100 -26.02 17.55 2.08
N SER A 101 -27.13 17.28 1.39
CA SER A 101 -27.45 15.98 0.82
C SER A 101 -26.68 15.71 -0.46
N GLU A 102 -26.45 16.75 -1.27
CA GLU A 102 -25.67 16.69 -2.50
C GLU A 102 -24.19 16.40 -2.22
N ILE A 103 -23.58 17.12 -1.27
CA ILE A 103 -22.21 16.85 -0.81
C ILE A 103 -22.07 15.40 -0.31
N LEU A 104 -23.05 14.92 0.47
CA LEU A 104 -23.04 13.54 0.94
C LEU A 104 -23.15 12.53 -0.22
N LYS A 105 -24.00 12.82 -1.21
CA LYS A 105 -24.24 11.96 -2.38
C LYS A 105 -22.99 11.80 -3.24
N ASP A 106 -22.22 12.87 -3.40
CA ASP A 106 -20.98 12.87 -4.19
C ASP A 106 -19.85 12.07 -3.51
N GLU A 107 -19.90 11.95 -2.19
CA GLU A 107 -18.86 11.30 -1.39
C GLU A 107 -19.09 9.81 -1.17
N ILE A 108 -20.34 9.35 -1.22
CA ILE A 108 -20.65 7.91 -1.12
C ILE A 108 -20.39 7.20 -2.45
N GLN A 109 -20.13 5.88 -2.38
CA GLN A 109 -19.90 5.08 -3.58
C GLN A 109 -21.04 5.23 -4.59
N PRO A 110 -20.77 5.48 -5.90
CA PRO A 110 -21.81 5.78 -6.88
C PRO A 110 -22.95 4.73 -6.97
N ALA A 111 -22.61 3.45 -6.77
CA ALA A 111 -23.59 2.37 -6.75
C ALA A 111 -24.58 2.50 -5.58
N ILE A 112 -24.12 2.96 -4.42
CA ILE A 112 -24.97 3.21 -3.24
C ILE A 112 -25.74 4.52 -3.45
N ALA A 113 -25.08 5.56 -3.96
CA ALA A 113 -25.70 6.85 -4.27
C ALA A 113 -26.90 6.73 -5.21
N GLY A 114 -26.84 5.82 -6.18
CA GLY A 114 -27.93 5.56 -7.12
C GLY A 114 -29.12 4.80 -6.53
N LEU A 115 -28.94 4.13 -5.39
CA LEU A 115 -30.01 3.38 -4.71
C LEU A 115 -30.73 4.20 -3.64
N MET A 116 -30.07 5.20 -3.08
CA MET A 116 -30.61 6.00 -1.98
C MET A 116 -31.61 7.05 -2.48
N THR A 117 -32.70 7.22 -1.74
CA THR A 117 -33.65 8.30 -2.03
C THR A 117 -33.15 9.65 -1.52
N SER A 118 -33.70 10.73 -2.07
CA SER A 118 -33.41 12.10 -1.61
C SER A 118 -33.76 12.28 -0.12
N GLU A 119 -34.83 11.64 0.35
CA GLU A 119 -35.26 11.68 1.75
C GLU A 119 -34.26 10.97 2.67
N GLU A 120 -33.70 9.83 2.24
CA GLU A 120 -32.70 9.08 3.00
C GLU A 120 -31.37 9.84 3.11
N LEU A 121 -30.90 10.42 2.00
CA LEU A 121 -29.71 11.27 1.99
C LEU A 121 -29.88 12.45 2.92
N ASN A 122 -31.03 13.12 2.85
CA ASN A 122 -31.33 14.26 3.71
C ASN A 122 -31.41 13.86 5.19
N ALA A 123 -32.07 12.75 5.51
CA ALA A 123 -32.13 12.24 6.88
C ALA A 123 -30.73 11.95 7.44
N ILE A 124 -29.83 11.41 6.63
CA ILE A 124 -28.44 11.16 7.04
C ILE A 124 -27.66 12.46 7.19
N SER A 125 -27.77 13.41 6.25
CA SER A 125 -27.10 14.71 6.36
C SER A 125 -27.55 15.51 7.59
N ILE A 126 -28.84 15.45 7.95
CA ILE A 126 -29.36 16.03 9.19
C ILE A 126 -28.75 15.35 10.43
N ARG A 127 -28.68 14.01 10.45
CA ARG A 127 -28.03 13.27 11.54
C ARG A 127 -26.54 13.62 11.62
N LEU A 128 -25.85 13.77 10.50
CA LEU A 128 -24.43 14.14 10.44
C LEU A 128 -24.19 15.55 11.00
N LYS A 129 -25.07 16.51 10.69
CA LYS A 129 -25.06 17.86 11.29
C LYS A 129 -25.27 17.86 12.80
N SER A 130 -25.99 16.87 13.35
CA SER A 130 -26.23 16.76 14.79
C SER A 130 -25.04 16.19 15.58
N LEU A 131 -24.04 15.64 14.89
CA LEU A 131 -22.81 15.15 15.50
C LEU A 131 -21.85 16.31 15.81
N PRO A 132 -20.93 16.17 16.79
CA PRO A 132 -19.90 17.19 17.02
C PRO A 132 -19.00 17.33 15.79
N GLU A 133 -18.43 18.53 15.53
CA GLU A 133 -17.40 18.67 14.48
C GLU A 133 -16.18 17.79 14.81
N PRO A 134 -15.65 17.03 13.83
CA PRO A 134 -14.48 16.20 14.05
C PRO A 134 -13.22 17.06 14.24
N SER A 135 -12.37 16.66 15.18
CA SER A 135 -11.12 17.37 15.47
C SER A 135 -9.98 16.93 14.56
N LYS A 136 -9.11 17.87 14.16
CA LYS A 136 -7.86 17.57 13.47
C LYS A 136 -6.76 16.96 14.37
N LYS A 137 -6.98 16.89 15.69
CA LYS A 137 -5.93 16.48 16.65
C LYS A 137 -5.43 15.05 16.46
N ASN A 138 -6.25 14.15 15.92
CA ASN A 138 -5.95 12.71 15.82
C ASN A 138 -5.92 12.23 14.36
N LEU A 139 -5.29 12.99 13.46
CA LEU A 139 -5.11 12.56 12.07
C LEU A 139 -4.28 11.27 12.00
N ILE A 140 -3.19 11.21 12.75
CA ILE A 140 -2.36 10.01 12.94
C ILE A 140 -2.42 9.62 14.41
N THR A 141 -2.73 8.35 14.68
CA THR A 141 -2.79 7.78 16.02
C THR A 141 -1.59 6.84 16.26
N PRO A 142 -1.26 6.52 17.52
CA PRO A 142 -0.23 5.52 17.82
C PRO A 142 -0.49 4.15 17.17
N THR A 143 -1.77 3.78 17.00
CA THR A 143 -2.16 2.55 16.31
C THR A 143 -1.78 2.58 14.83
N ASP A 144 -1.89 3.73 14.17
CA ASP A 144 -1.48 3.88 12.77
C ASP A 144 0.05 3.81 12.65
N LEU A 145 0.79 4.38 13.61
CA LEU A 145 2.25 4.24 13.66
C LEU A 145 2.66 2.76 13.80
N TRP A 146 1.96 2.02 14.65
CA TRP A 146 2.20 0.59 14.81
C TRP A 146 1.86 -0.21 13.55
N ALA A 147 0.78 0.14 12.86
CA ALA A 147 0.45 -0.44 11.56
C ALA A 147 1.54 -0.14 10.51
N GLY A 148 2.08 1.08 10.49
CA GLY A 148 3.24 1.44 9.67
C GLY A 148 4.47 0.56 9.94
N VAL A 149 4.78 0.30 11.21
CA VAL A 149 5.86 -0.62 11.59
C VAL A 149 5.58 -2.05 11.11
N GLN A 150 4.33 -2.51 11.20
CA GLN A 150 3.96 -3.83 10.70
C GLN A 150 4.11 -3.93 9.18
N ILE A 151 3.78 -2.87 8.43
CA ILE A 151 3.99 -2.79 6.98
C ILE A 151 5.48 -2.84 6.65
N PHE A 152 6.28 -2.01 7.31
CA PHE A 152 7.74 -2.04 7.19
C PHE A 152 8.29 -3.46 7.38
N LEU A 153 7.92 -4.11 8.49
CA LEU A 153 8.38 -5.46 8.80
C LEU A 153 7.90 -6.48 7.78
N LEU A 154 6.63 -6.40 7.35
CA LEU A 154 6.07 -7.30 6.36
C LEU A 154 6.83 -7.17 5.04
N VAL A 155 7.02 -5.95 4.53
CA VAL A 155 7.72 -5.68 3.28
C VAL A 155 9.17 -6.12 3.37
N PHE A 156 9.88 -5.74 4.44
CA PHE A 156 11.26 -6.15 4.68
C PHE A 156 11.41 -7.67 4.74
N LEU A 157 10.56 -8.37 5.49
CA LEU A 157 10.64 -9.84 5.62
C LEU A 157 10.26 -10.55 4.32
N CYS A 158 9.37 -9.97 3.51
CA CYS A 158 9.00 -10.53 2.21
C CYS A 158 10.10 -10.31 1.15
N THR A 159 10.87 -9.23 1.22
CA THR A 159 11.96 -8.95 0.27
C THR A 159 13.32 -9.47 0.74
N PHE A 160 13.49 -9.76 2.04
CA PHE A 160 14.71 -10.33 2.61
C PHE A 160 15.20 -11.63 1.93
N PRO A 161 14.33 -12.60 1.56
CA PRO A 161 14.77 -13.81 0.88
C PRO A 161 15.48 -13.55 -0.45
N VAL A 162 15.18 -12.42 -1.12
CA VAL A 162 15.85 -12.02 -2.37
C VAL A 162 17.30 -11.62 -2.13
N ALA A 163 17.65 -11.15 -0.93
CA ALA A 163 19.01 -10.81 -0.56
C ALA A 163 19.85 -12.03 -0.10
N LEU A 164 19.22 -13.14 0.30
CA LEU A 164 19.91 -14.32 0.82
C LEU A 164 20.94 -14.93 -0.13
N PRO A 165 20.72 -15.03 -1.45
CA PRO A 165 21.71 -15.58 -2.37
C PRO A 165 23.07 -14.86 -2.29
N PHE A 166 23.10 -13.55 -2.06
CA PHE A 166 24.35 -12.78 -1.89
C PHE A 166 25.10 -13.10 -0.60
N ALA A 167 24.44 -13.70 0.40
CA ALA A 167 25.10 -14.12 1.64
C ALA A 167 25.76 -15.50 1.54
N PHE A 168 25.31 -16.35 0.60
CA PHE A 168 25.74 -17.75 0.49
C PHE A 168 26.51 -18.08 -0.79
N ILE A 169 26.46 -17.22 -1.81
CA ILE A 169 27.06 -17.48 -3.13
C ILE A 169 28.11 -16.40 -3.40
N ASP A 170 29.38 -16.78 -3.44
CA ASP A 170 30.50 -15.85 -3.68
C ASP A 170 30.65 -15.44 -5.16
N GLU A 171 30.12 -16.24 -6.09
CA GLU A 171 30.15 -15.93 -7.52
C GLU A 171 29.01 -14.98 -7.89
N LEU A 172 29.37 -13.73 -8.22
CA LEU A 172 28.43 -12.66 -8.52
C LEU A 172 27.38 -13.04 -9.59
N PRO A 173 27.72 -13.57 -10.79
CA PRO A 173 26.71 -13.88 -11.81
C PRO A 173 25.72 -14.96 -11.36
N VAL A 174 26.16 -15.88 -10.49
CA VAL A 174 25.32 -16.96 -9.95
C VAL A 174 24.41 -16.42 -8.85
N ALA A 175 24.94 -15.59 -7.94
CA ALA A 175 24.17 -14.93 -6.88
C ALA A 175 23.03 -14.08 -7.45
N MET A 176 23.30 -13.33 -8.52
CA MET A 176 22.31 -12.48 -9.20
C MET A 176 21.17 -13.29 -9.83
N ARG A 177 21.50 -14.39 -10.52
CA ARG A 177 20.47 -15.27 -11.11
C ARG A 177 19.63 -15.96 -10.05
N ALA A 178 20.26 -16.41 -8.96
CA ALA A 178 19.55 -17.00 -7.83
C ALA A 178 18.61 -15.99 -7.17
N SER A 179 19.07 -14.76 -6.94
CA SER A 179 18.27 -13.65 -6.41
C SER A 179 17.06 -13.34 -7.29
N ASN A 180 17.26 -13.16 -8.60
CA ASN A 180 16.17 -12.93 -9.55
C ASN A 180 15.17 -14.10 -9.57
N GLY A 181 15.66 -15.34 -9.48
CA GLY A 181 14.81 -16.53 -9.37
C GLY A 181 13.92 -16.53 -8.12
N VAL A 182 14.49 -16.16 -6.96
CA VAL A 182 13.73 -16.03 -5.70
C VAL A 182 12.66 -14.93 -5.84
N ALA A 183 13.02 -13.77 -6.37
CA ALA A 183 12.08 -12.67 -6.54
C ALA A 183 10.93 -13.01 -7.50
N LEU A 184 11.20 -13.68 -8.62
CA LEU A 184 10.17 -14.14 -9.55
C LEU A 184 9.23 -15.17 -8.91
N LEU A 185 9.76 -16.08 -8.09
CA LEU A 185 8.94 -17.04 -7.33
C LEU A 185 8.02 -16.33 -6.33
N LEU A 186 8.55 -15.33 -5.62
CA LEU A 186 7.76 -14.54 -4.67
C LEU A 186 6.69 -13.69 -5.37
N LEU A 187 6.98 -13.12 -6.54
CA LEU A 187 5.99 -12.45 -7.38
C LEU A 187 4.87 -13.40 -7.82
N PHE A 188 5.21 -14.63 -8.22
CA PHE A 188 4.22 -15.65 -8.57
C PHE A 188 3.31 -15.97 -7.38
N ILE A 189 3.89 -16.21 -6.19
CA ILE A 189 3.14 -16.52 -4.97
C ILE A 189 2.24 -15.33 -4.58
N GLY A 190 2.78 -14.11 -4.59
CA GLY A 190 2.04 -12.89 -4.29
C GLY A 190 0.86 -12.69 -5.25
N GLY A 191 1.09 -12.83 -6.55
CA GLY A 191 0.04 -12.74 -7.56
C GLY A 191 -1.04 -13.82 -7.42
N PHE A 192 -0.66 -15.04 -7.02
CA PHE A 192 -1.60 -16.14 -6.76
C PHE A 192 -2.50 -15.86 -5.55
N LEU A 193 -1.92 -15.35 -4.45
CA LEU A 193 -2.65 -14.98 -3.24
C LEU A 193 -3.60 -13.81 -3.49
N LEU A 194 -3.13 -12.78 -4.19
CA LEU A 194 -3.93 -11.60 -4.55
C LEU A 194 -5.16 -11.97 -5.38
N ALA A 195 -4.96 -12.81 -6.38
CA ALA A 195 -6.04 -13.27 -7.24
C ALA A 195 -7.10 -14.07 -6.48
N GLY A 196 -6.69 -14.84 -5.48
CA GLY A 196 -7.61 -15.52 -4.58
C GLY A 196 -8.49 -14.57 -3.79
N TYR A 197 -7.95 -13.43 -3.36
CA TYR A 197 -8.71 -12.39 -2.66
C TYR A 197 -9.62 -11.60 -3.60
N ALA A 198 -9.13 -11.22 -4.78
CA ALA A 198 -9.87 -10.42 -5.76
C ALA A 198 -10.92 -11.21 -6.57
N GLY A 199 -11.01 -12.53 -6.38
CA GLY A 199 -11.90 -13.40 -7.16
C GLY A 199 -11.44 -13.63 -8.61
N PHE A 200 -10.18 -13.34 -8.92
CA PHE A 200 -9.60 -13.56 -10.24
C PHE A 200 -9.10 -15.00 -10.43
N ARG A 201 -8.77 -15.36 -11.68
CA ARG A 201 -8.16 -16.66 -12.01
C ARG A 201 -6.73 -16.72 -11.48
N ARG A 202 -6.53 -17.41 -10.35
CA ARG A 202 -5.28 -17.45 -9.58
C ARG A 202 -4.02 -17.67 -10.42
N VAL A 203 -4.01 -18.71 -11.25
CA VAL A 203 -2.84 -19.06 -12.07
C VAL A 203 -2.56 -18.01 -13.13
N LEU A 204 -3.60 -17.48 -13.79
CA LEU A 204 -3.44 -16.46 -14.82
C LEU A 204 -2.86 -15.17 -14.24
N THR A 205 -3.40 -14.71 -13.12
CA THR A 205 -2.90 -13.50 -12.44
C THR A 205 -1.47 -13.68 -11.95
N ALA A 206 -1.13 -14.83 -11.34
CA ALA A 206 0.23 -15.14 -10.94
C ALA A 206 1.22 -15.12 -12.13
N LEU A 207 0.83 -15.69 -13.27
CA LEU A 207 1.62 -15.64 -14.50
C LEU A 207 1.79 -14.22 -15.02
N VAL A 208 0.75 -13.38 -14.99
CA VAL A 208 0.83 -11.97 -15.39
C VAL A 208 1.82 -11.21 -14.51
N TYR A 209 1.74 -11.33 -13.19
CA TYR A 209 2.69 -10.68 -12.28
C TYR A 209 4.13 -11.16 -12.48
N THR A 210 4.32 -12.45 -12.72
CA THR A 210 5.64 -13.01 -13.02
C THR A 210 6.18 -12.47 -14.35
N LEU A 211 5.33 -12.38 -15.38
CA LEU A 211 5.70 -11.86 -16.70
C LEU A 211 6.04 -10.38 -16.65
N ILE A 212 5.33 -9.59 -15.83
CA ILE A 212 5.70 -8.19 -15.54
C ILE A 212 7.09 -8.15 -14.89
N GLY A 213 7.35 -8.98 -13.88
CA GLY A 213 8.67 -9.06 -13.24
C GLY A 213 9.79 -9.40 -14.22
N VAL A 214 9.57 -10.41 -15.08
CA VAL A 214 10.53 -10.78 -16.14
C VAL A 214 10.77 -9.64 -17.12
N ALA A 215 9.70 -8.96 -17.55
CA ALA A 215 9.80 -7.83 -18.47
C ALA A 215 10.59 -6.66 -17.87
N LEU A 216 10.42 -6.40 -16.56
CA LEU A 216 11.17 -5.36 -15.86
C LEU A 216 12.66 -5.70 -15.75
N VAL A 217 13.00 -6.94 -15.38
CA VAL A 217 14.40 -7.41 -15.36
C VAL A 217 15.04 -7.30 -16.76
N ALA A 218 14.31 -7.68 -17.81
CA ALA A 218 14.81 -7.57 -19.17
C ALA A 218 15.01 -6.10 -19.59
N LEU A 219 14.09 -5.21 -19.20
CA LEU A 219 14.17 -3.78 -19.48
C LEU A 219 15.37 -3.13 -18.76
N THR A 220 15.60 -3.45 -17.49
CA THR A 220 16.73 -2.90 -16.73
C THR A 220 18.07 -3.36 -17.29
N MET A 221 18.16 -4.63 -17.71
CA MET A 221 19.33 -5.14 -18.42
C MET A 221 19.54 -4.41 -19.75
N ALA A 222 18.47 -4.11 -20.48
CA ALA A 222 18.55 -3.41 -21.76
C ALA A 222 18.92 -1.92 -21.62
N LEU A 223 18.57 -1.28 -20.50
CA LEU A 223 18.86 0.13 -20.22
C LEU A 223 20.29 0.36 -19.68
N GLY A 224 21.10 -0.69 -19.61
CA GLY A 224 22.53 -0.59 -19.28
C GLY A 224 22.84 -0.68 -17.79
N GLY A 225 21.82 -0.92 -16.98
CA GLY A 225 21.97 -1.01 -15.55
C GLY A 225 21.45 0.21 -14.83
#